data_AF-A0A1Q6VLM6-F1
#
_entry.id   AF-A0A1Q6VLM6-F1
#
_cell.length_a   1.000
_cell.length_b   1.000
_cell.length_c   1.000
_cell.angle_alpha   90.00
_cell.angle_beta   90.00
_cell.angle_gamma   90.00
#
_symmetry.space_group_name_H-M   'P 1'
#
loop_
_entity.id
_entity.type
_entity.pdbx_description
1 polymer ?
#
loop_
_entity_poly.entity_id
_entity_poly.type
_entity_poly.pdbx_seq_one_letter_code
_entity_poly.pdbx_strand_id
1 'polypeptide(L)'
;MNSVTRFALVVLVTALTMAGCARSHHAAGSYARGDMDSSMDRGVKEVNALVDRSVQDPEKAKRVQSIVDEIVGEVKQSYRQNSEFHRKLYELNANYEATPEEFTKILDELNNSRMRSASKILGLRYRMKELLTAQEWKVLSEGIMTARGRYRHGQPATDGAKGGVKPGE
;
A
#
# COMPACT_ATOMS: atom_id res chain seq x y z
N MET A 1 44.55 -7.29 31.02
CA MET A 1 43.78 -6.57 29.99
C MET A 1 43.67 -5.12 30.44
N ASN A 2 44.39 -4.22 29.78
CA ASN A 2 44.61 -2.85 30.28
C ASN A 2 43.35 -2.01 30.14
N SER A 3 43.20 -0.98 30.99
CA SER A 3 42.00 -0.12 31.02
C SER A 3 41.62 0.40 29.62
N VAL A 4 42.64 0.75 28.82
CA VAL A 4 42.50 1.21 27.42
C VAL A 4 41.85 0.16 26.51
N THR A 5 42.18 -1.13 26.68
CA THR A 5 41.62 -2.23 25.89
C THR A 5 40.16 -2.49 26.23
N ARG A 6 39.76 -2.26 27.49
CA ARG A 6 38.36 -2.35 27.93
C ARG A 6 37.53 -1.19 27.40
N PHE A 7 38.06 0.03 27.42
CA PHE A 7 37.39 1.20 26.82
C PHE A 7 37.23 1.05 25.31
N ALA A 8 38.27 0.57 24.60
CA ALA A 8 38.19 0.35 23.16
C ALA A 8 37.12 -0.70 22.79
N LEU A 9 37.00 -1.79 23.58
CA LEU A 9 35.95 -2.80 23.38
C LEU A 9 34.55 -2.25 23.65
N VAL A 10 34.37 -1.44 24.70
CA VAL A 10 33.07 -0.81 24.99
C VAL A 10 32.67 0.15 23.86
N VAL A 11 33.60 0.96 23.36
CA VAL A 11 33.34 1.87 22.23
C VAL A 11 32.99 1.10 20.95
N LEU A 12 33.71 0.00 20.66
CA LEU A 12 33.46 -0.83 19.48
C LEU A 12 32.09 -1.52 19.54
N VAL A 13 31.72 -2.09 20.69
CA VAL A 13 30.42 -2.74 20.90
C VAL A 13 29.28 -1.72 20.81
N THR A 14 29.49 -0.51 21.33
CA THR A 14 28.48 0.57 21.28
C THR A 14 28.31 1.10 19.84
N ALA A 15 29.39 1.19 19.05
CA ALA A 15 29.30 1.58 17.64
C ALA A 15 28.56 0.53 16.79
N LEU A 16 28.80 -0.76 17.07
CA LEU A 16 28.14 -1.88 16.37
C LEU A 16 26.64 -1.97 16.68
N THR A 17 26.21 -1.65 17.90
CA THR A 17 24.78 -1.63 18.25
C THR A 17 24.03 -0.44 17.63
N MET A 18 24.66 0.72 17.50
CA MET A 18 24.03 1.87 16.82
C MET A 18 23.91 1.68 15.29
N ALA A 19 24.87 0.99 14.64
CA ALA A 19 24.78 0.67 13.22
C ALA A 19 23.64 -0.31 12.89
N GLY A 20 23.26 -1.18 13.84
CA GLY A 20 22.12 -2.09 13.71
C GLY A 20 20.75 -1.39 13.67
N CYS A 21 20.62 -0.23 14.35
CA CYS A 21 19.37 0.54 14.38
C CYS A 21 19.19 1.47 13.17
N ALA A 22 20.27 1.76 12.42
CA ALA A 22 20.18 2.56 11.20
C ALA A 22 19.56 1.78 10.01
N ARG A 23 19.51 0.43 10.10
CA ARG A 23 19.01 -0.41 9.00
C ARG A 23 17.47 -0.43 8.89
N SER A 24 16.74 0.00 9.92
CA SER A 24 15.28 -0.16 9.98
C SER A 24 14.45 1.09 9.64
N HIS A 25 15.06 2.23 9.32
CA HIS A 25 14.31 3.48 9.09
C HIS A 25 14.40 4.09 7.69
N HIS A 26 15.10 3.46 6.73
CA HIS A 26 15.26 4.02 5.38
C HIS A 26 14.33 3.45 4.29
N ALA A 27 13.30 2.66 4.63
CA ALA A 27 12.37 2.11 3.63
C ALA A 27 11.08 2.93 3.43
N ALA A 28 10.88 4.03 4.15
CA ALA A 28 9.68 4.86 4.05
C ALA A 28 9.96 6.14 3.25
N GLY A 29 10.39 6.04 1.99
CA GLY A 29 10.69 7.28 1.25
C GLY A 29 10.84 7.22 -0.27
N SER A 30 11.01 6.06 -0.89
CA SER A 30 11.16 6.02 -2.36
C SER A 30 10.89 4.61 -2.88
N TYR A 31 9.61 4.25 -2.99
CA TYR A 31 9.25 3.21 -3.95
C TYR A 31 9.31 3.86 -5.32
N ALA A 32 10.28 3.45 -6.14
CA ALA A 32 10.29 3.84 -7.54
C ALA A 32 8.92 3.46 -8.13
N ARG A 33 8.26 4.40 -8.79
CA ARG A 33 6.94 4.21 -9.41
C ARG A 33 6.81 2.90 -10.20
N GLY A 34 7.92 2.45 -10.83
CA GLY A 34 7.99 1.18 -11.55
C GLY A 34 7.81 -0.08 -10.68
N ASP A 35 8.22 -0.06 -9.41
CA ASP A 35 8.02 -1.19 -8.48
C ASP A 35 6.56 -1.28 -8.03
N MET A 36 5.90 -0.13 -7.85
CA MET A 36 4.47 -0.08 -7.54
C MET A 36 3.61 -0.52 -8.72
N ASP A 37 3.85 0.01 -9.92
CA ASP A 37 3.07 -0.35 -11.11
C ASP A 37 3.21 -1.84 -11.42
N SER A 38 4.43 -2.37 -11.38
CA SER A 38 4.67 -3.80 -11.61
C SER A 38 4.07 -4.71 -10.52
N SER A 39 4.11 -4.29 -9.26
CA SER A 39 3.47 -5.02 -8.15
C SER A 39 1.96 -5.00 -8.24
N MET A 40 1.37 -3.87 -8.67
CA MET A 40 -0.06 -3.78 -8.95
C MET A 40 -0.46 -4.68 -10.10
N ASP A 41 0.29 -4.67 -11.20
CA ASP A 41 -0.04 -5.51 -12.36
C ASP A 41 0.04 -7.01 -12.01
N ARG A 42 0.99 -7.43 -11.16
CA ARG A 42 1.02 -8.79 -10.59
C ARG A 42 -0.23 -9.09 -9.76
N GLY A 43 -0.61 -8.18 -8.87
CA GLY A 43 -1.82 -8.30 -8.07
C GLY A 43 -3.09 -8.42 -8.91
N VAL A 44 -3.21 -7.64 -9.99
CA VAL A 44 -4.36 -7.70 -10.91
C VAL A 44 -4.41 -9.02 -11.64
N LYS A 45 -3.29 -9.48 -12.20
CA LYS A 45 -3.23 -10.79 -12.88
C LYS A 45 -3.68 -11.91 -11.95
N GLU A 46 -3.25 -11.87 -10.70
CA GLU A 46 -3.63 -12.85 -9.70
C GLU A 46 -5.11 -12.79 -9.33
N VAL A 47 -5.67 -11.58 -9.16
CA VAL A 47 -7.11 -11.42 -8.91
C VAL A 47 -7.93 -11.87 -10.12
N ASN A 48 -7.52 -11.55 -11.33
CA ASN A 48 -8.23 -11.99 -12.54
C ASN A 48 -8.21 -13.51 -12.68
N ALA A 49 -7.07 -14.16 -12.42
CA ALA A 49 -6.99 -15.62 -12.38
C ALA A 49 -7.81 -16.24 -11.22
N LEU A 50 -8.03 -15.52 -10.13
CA LEU A 50 -8.97 -15.94 -9.08
C LEU A 50 -10.41 -15.85 -9.57
N VAL A 51 -10.78 -14.75 -10.24
CA VAL A 51 -12.11 -14.56 -10.83
C VAL A 51 -12.43 -15.69 -11.82
N ASP A 52 -11.51 -16.02 -12.72
CA ASP A 52 -11.71 -17.10 -13.71
C ASP A 52 -11.95 -18.47 -13.06
N ARG A 53 -11.38 -18.71 -11.87
CA ARG A 53 -11.53 -19.97 -11.14
C ARG A 53 -12.74 -20.00 -10.21
N SER A 54 -13.13 -18.85 -9.68
CA SER A 54 -14.19 -18.76 -8.67
C SER A 54 -15.56 -18.45 -9.25
N VAL A 55 -15.63 -17.79 -10.40
CA VAL A 55 -16.88 -17.29 -11.00
C VAL A 55 -17.32 -18.23 -12.12
N GLN A 56 -18.43 -18.94 -11.92
CA GLN A 56 -18.83 -20.03 -12.84
C GLN A 56 -19.35 -19.52 -14.19
N ASP A 57 -20.08 -18.40 -14.18
CA ASP A 57 -20.61 -17.79 -15.40
C ASP A 57 -19.52 -16.93 -16.06
N PRO A 58 -19.09 -17.24 -17.30
CA PRO A 58 -18.02 -16.52 -17.97
C PRO A 58 -18.35 -15.06 -18.29
N GLU A 59 -19.61 -14.72 -18.56
CA GLU A 59 -20.03 -13.33 -18.80
C GLU A 59 -20.08 -12.54 -17.49
N LYS A 60 -20.43 -13.20 -16.39
CA LYS A 60 -20.29 -12.63 -15.04
C LYS A 60 -18.80 -12.41 -14.68
N ALA A 61 -17.93 -13.36 -14.99
CA ALA A 61 -16.49 -13.26 -14.74
C ALA A 61 -15.86 -12.05 -15.47
N LYS A 62 -16.17 -11.86 -16.75
CA LYS A 62 -15.74 -10.68 -17.53
C LYS A 62 -16.18 -9.37 -16.91
N ARG A 63 -17.45 -9.28 -16.46
CA ARG A 63 -17.97 -8.08 -15.78
C ARG A 63 -17.25 -7.79 -14.47
N VAL A 64 -16.93 -8.83 -13.70
CA VAL A 64 -16.16 -8.71 -12.46
C VAL A 64 -14.72 -8.25 -12.73
N GLN A 65 -14.05 -8.80 -13.74
CA GLN A 65 -12.70 -8.38 -14.15
C GLN A 65 -12.68 -6.90 -14.59
N SER A 66 -13.68 -6.45 -15.35
CA SER A 66 -13.82 -5.04 -15.70
C SER A 66 -13.89 -4.14 -14.45
N ILE A 67 -14.63 -4.56 -13.42
CA ILE A 67 -14.71 -3.81 -12.16
C ILE A 67 -13.36 -3.82 -11.42
N VAL A 68 -12.61 -4.93 -11.46
CA VAL A 68 -11.25 -4.99 -10.91
C VAL A 68 -10.34 -3.98 -11.60
N ASP A 69 -10.39 -3.89 -12.92
CA ASP A 69 -9.61 -2.93 -13.70
C ASP A 69 -10.00 -1.48 -13.37
N GLU A 70 -11.29 -1.19 -13.20
CA GLU A 70 -11.78 0.12 -12.75
C GLU A 70 -11.25 0.49 -11.35
N ILE A 71 -11.24 -0.45 -10.41
CA ILE A 71 -10.67 -0.25 -9.05
C ILE A 71 -9.17 0.08 -9.16
N VAL A 72 -8.43 -0.66 -9.98
CA VAL A 72 -6.98 -0.46 -10.13
C VAL A 72 -6.69 0.88 -10.80
N GLY A 73 -7.46 1.26 -11.80
CA GLY A 73 -7.38 2.57 -12.43
C GLY A 73 -7.55 3.70 -11.42
N GLU A 74 -8.56 3.59 -10.55
CA GLU A 74 -8.82 4.56 -9.48
C GLU A 74 -7.67 4.61 -8.45
N VAL A 75 -7.12 3.46 -8.06
CA VAL A 75 -5.95 3.40 -7.16
C VAL A 75 -4.72 4.07 -7.79
N LYS A 76 -4.41 3.76 -9.06
CA LYS A 76 -3.29 4.37 -9.79
C LYS A 76 -3.47 5.89 -9.93
N GLN A 77 -4.69 6.35 -10.19
CA GLN A 77 -5.02 7.77 -10.25
C GLN A 77 -4.84 8.46 -8.87
N SER A 78 -5.37 7.85 -7.81
CA SER A 78 -5.27 8.36 -6.44
C SER A 78 -3.82 8.51 -5.99
N TYR A 79 -2.96 7.54 -6.32
CA TYR A 79 -1.53 7.62 -6.04
C TYR A 79 -0.86 8.80 -6.76
N ARG A 80 -1.15 9.00 -8.06
CA ARG A 80 -0.65 10.14 -8.82
C ARG A 80 -1.08 11.47 -8.20
N GLN A 81 -2.36 11.60 -7.85
CA GLN A 81 -2.89 12.80 -7.22
C GLN A 81 -2.21 13.06 -5.86
N ASN A 82 -2.03 12.02 -5.04
CA ASN A 82 -1.34 12.14 -3.76
C ASN A 82 0.12 12.60 -3.93
N SER A 83 0.83 12.09 -4.93
CA SER A 83 2.19 12.55 -5.26
C SER A 83 2.22 14.04 -5.64
N GLU A 84 1.24 14.52 -6.42
CA GLU A 84 1.14 15.94 -6.77
C GLU A 84 0.83 16.82 -5.56
N PHE A 85 -0.04 16.37 -4.64
CA PHE A 85 -0.29 17.09 -3.39
C PHE A 85 0.95 17.19 -2.52
N HIS A 86 1.75 16.12 -2.43
CA HIS A 86 3.05 16.17 -1.75
C HIS A 86 3.99 17.18 -2.40
N ARG A 87 4.10 17.20 -3.73
CA ARG A 87 4.90 18.20 -4.45
C ARG A 87 4.47 19.63 -4.12
N LYS A 88 3.16 19.92 -4.15
CA LYS A 88 2.63 21.24 -3.79
C LYS A 88 2.93 21.62 -2.34
N LEU A 89 2.83 20.68 -1.40
CA LEU A 89 3.20 20.92 0.00
C LEU A 89 4.70 21.23 0.14
N TYR A 90 5.57 20.54 -0.61
CA TYR A 90 7.01 20.85 -0.62
C TYR A 90 7.29 22.25 -1.16
N GLU A 91 6.64 22.64 -2.26
CA GLU A 91 6.75 23.98 -2.85
C GLU A 91 6.28 25.06 -1.87
N LEU A 92 5.14 24.84 -1.21
CA LEU A 92 4.61 25.78 -0.24
C LEU A 92 5.51 25.91 1.00
N ASN A 93 6.06 24.79 1.49
CA ASN A 93 6.98 24.77 2.62
C ASN A 93 8.32 25.47 2.32
N ALA A 94 8.69 25.62 1.04
CA ALA A 94 9.87 26.37 0.63
C ALA A 94 9.60 27.89 0.48
N ASN A 95 8.33 28.31 0.51
CA ASN A 95 7.94 29.71 0.41
C ASN A 95 7.71 30.32 1.81
N TYR A 96 8.60 31.21 2.24
CA TYR A 96 8.50 31.90 3.54
C TYR A 96 7.37 32.93 3.62
N GLU A 97 6.77 33.30 2.48
CA GLU A 97 5.59 34.16 2.43
C GLU A 97 4.27 33.37 2.45
N ALA A 98 4.34 32.03 2.42
CA ALA A 98 3.16 31.18 2.41
C ALA A 98 2.31 31.38 3.67
N THR A 99 0.99 31.49 3.49
CA THR A 99 0.06 31.70 4.59
C THR A 99 -0.51 30.38 5.13
N PRO A 100 -0.96 30.33 6.40
CA PRO A 100 -1.63 29.14 6.95
C PRO A 100 -2.84 28.65 6.14
N GLU A 101 -3.56 29.58 5.50
CA GLU A 101 -4.72 29.28 4.66
C GLU A 101 -4.33 28.49 3.40
N GLU A 102 -3.16 28.78 2.81
CA GLU A 102 -2.66 28.05 1.65
C GLU A 102 -2.31 26.60 2.00
N PHE A 103 -1.71 26.38 3.18
CA PHE A 103 -1.45 25.02 3.68
C PHE A 103 -2.75 24.26 3.92
N THR A 104 -3.70 24.90 4.61
CA THR A 104 -5.00 24.31 4.95
C THR A 104 -5.76 23.91 3.69
N LYS A 105 -5.77 24.78 2.67
CA LYS A 105 -6.42 24.50 1.38
C LYS A 105 -5.87 23.24 0.72
N ILE A 106 -4.54 23.06 0.66
CA ILE A 106 -3.92 21.88 0.05
C ILE A 106 -4.30 20.60 0.84
N LEU A 107 -4.32 20.67 2.17
CA LEU A 107 -4.69 19.55 3.02
C LEU A 107 -6.16 19.16 2.86
N ASP A 108 -7.06 20.14 2.76
CA ASP A 108 -8.48 19.91 2.53
C ASP A 108 -8.75 19.30 1.16
N GLU A 109 -8.09 19.83 0.11
CA GLU A 109 -8.19 19.27 -1.24
C GLU A 109 -7.69 17.81 -1.28
N LEU A 110 -6.58 17.51 -0.60
CA LEU A 110 -6.05 16.15 -0.47
C LEU A 110 -7.05 15.24 0.25
N ASN A 111 -7.60 15.68 1.38
CA ASN A 111 -8.56 14.90 2.16
C ASN A 111 -9.82 14.60 1.35
N ASN A 112 -10.37 15.59 0.66
CA ASN A 112 -11.53 15.44 -0.22
C ASN A 112 -11.24 14.49 -1.39
N SER A 113 -10.04 14.57 -1.98
CA SER A 113 -9.62 13.65 -3.04
C SER A 113 -9.55 12.20 -2.54
N ARG A 114 -8.99 11.98 -1.34
CA ARG A 114 -8.93 10.65 -0.70
C ARG A 114 -10.31 10.09 -0.42
N MET A 115 -11.22 10.90 0.13
CA MET A 115 -12.60 10.49 0.39
C MET A 115 -13.31 10.10 -0.91
N ARG A 116 -13.22 10.91 -1.96
CA ARG A 116 -13.84 10.62 -3.27
C ARG A 116 -13.36 9.28 -3.85
N SER A 117 -12.05 9.07 -3.82
CA SER A 117 -11.45 7.83 -4.33
C SER A 117 -11.88 6.61 -3.53
N ALA A 118 -11.85 6.70 -2.19
CA ALA A 118 -12.30 5.64 -1.30
C ALA A 118 -13.78 5.29 -1.52
N SER A 119 -14.66 6.28 -1.62
CA SER A 119 -16.08 6.09 -1.90
C SER A 119 -16.31 5.40 -3.25
N LYS A 120 -15.56 5.78 -4.30
CA LYS A 120 -15.66 5.13 -5.61
C LYS A 120 -15.23 3.67 -5.58
N ILE A 121 -14.08 3.37 -4.96
CA ILE A 121 -13.59 1.99 -4.80
C ILE A 121 -14.60 1.15 -4.00
N LEU A 122 -15.19 1.72 -2.94
CA LEU A 122 -16.21 1.04 -2.15
C LEU A 122 -17.46 0.73 -2.98
N GLY A 123 -17.95 1.69 -3.77
CA GLY A 123 -19.07 1.49 -4.69
C GLY A 123 -18.81 0.39 -5.72
N LEU A 124 -17.61 0.36 -6.30
CA LEU A 124 -17.18 -0.71 -7.22
C LEU A 124 -17.17 -2.09 -6.55
N ARG A 125 -16.71 -2.17 -5.28
CA ARG A 125 -16.76 -3.44 -4.51
C ARG A 125 -18.19 -3.90 -4.25
N TYR A 126 -19.13 -2.99 -3.99
CA TYR A 126 -20.54 -3.34 -3.85
C TYR A 126 -21.12 -3.84 -5.17
N ARG A 127 -20.86 -3.17 -6.29
CA ARG A 127 -21.28 -3.62 -7.61
C ARG A 127 -20.74 -5.01 -7.95
N MET A 128 -19.49 -5.29 -7.58
CA MET A 128 -18.90 -6.62 -7.72
C MET A 128 -19.63 -7.67 -6.87
N LYS A 129 -19.94 -7.33 -5.61
CA LYS A 129 -20.69 -8.21 -4.71
C LYS A 129 -22.10 -8.52 -5.24
N GLU A 130 -22.79 -7.55 -5.82
CA GLU A 130 -24.15 -7.72 -6.37
C GLU A 130 -24.18 -8.66 -7.58
N LEU A 131 -23.11 -8.72 -8.37
CA LEU A 131 -23.02 -9.65 -9.49
C LEU A 131 -22.85 -11.10 -9.03
N LEU A 132 -22.21 -11.32 -7.88
CA LEU A 132 -21.72 -12.61 -7.44
C LEU A 132 -22.68 -13.29 -6.47
N THR A 133 -22.68 -14.62 -6.48
CA THR A 133 -23.28 -15.37 -5.37
C THR A 133 -22.50 -15.13 -4.08
N ALA A 134 -23.12 -15.40 -2.93
CA ALA A 134 -22.47 -15.26 -1.62
C ALA A 134 -21.15 -16.06 -1.52
N GLN A 135 -21.12 -17.26 -2.11
CA GLN A 135 -19.93 -18.11 -2.09
C GLN A 135 -18.83 -17.58 -3.02
N GLU A 136 -19.18 -17.15 -4.24
CA GLU A 136 -18.22 -16.53 -5.17
C GLU A 136 -17.64 -15.24 -4.57
N TRP A 137 -18.47 -14.40 -3.95
CA TRP A 137 -18.02 -13.18 -3.28
C TRP A 137 -17.08 -13.48 -2.10
N LYS A 138 -17.39 -14.48 -1.28
CA LYS A 138 -16.54 -14.88 -0.16
C LYS A 138 -15.13 -15.23 -0.66
N VAL A 139 -15.04 -16.18 -1.60
CA VAL A 139 -13.77 -16.61 -2.19
C VAL A 139 -13.00 -15.44 -2.80
N LEU A 140 -13.68 -14.62 -3.60
CA LEU A 140 -13.05 -13.49 -4.26
C LEU A 140 -12.55 -12.43 -3.26
N SER A 141 -13.35 -12.08 -2.26
CA SER A 141 -13.01 -11.06 -1.27
C SER A 141 -11.80 -11.45 -0.40
N GLU A 142 -11.73 -12.71 0.04
CA GLU A 142 -10.61 -13.27 0.79
C GLU A 142 -9.32 -13.30 -0.06
N GLY A 143 -9.45 -13.71 -1.32
CA GLY A 143 -8.31 -13.72 -2.25
C GLY A 143 -7.83 -12.31 -2.63
N ILE A 144 -8.72 -11.33 -2.82
CA ILE A 144 -8.36 -9.92 -3.01
C ILE A 144 -7.61 -9.39 -1.78
N MET A 145 -8.07 -9.70 -0.57
CA MET A 145 -7.37 -9.30 0.66
C MET A 145 -5.96 -9.90 0.74
N THR A 146 -5.82 -11.17 0.36
CA THR A 146 -4.55 -11.90 0.34
C THR A 146 -3.58 -11.34 -0.71
N ALA A 147 -4.06 -11.11 -1.94
CA ALA A 147 -3.28 -10.48 -3.00
C ALA A 147 -2.83 -9.08 -2.58
N ARG A 148 -3.74 -8.26 -2.03
CA ARG A 148 -3.39 -6.94 -1.49
C ARG A 148 -2.30 -7.03 -0.43
N GLY A 149 -2.39 -7.96 0.52
CA GLY A 149 -1.36 -8.14 1.55
C GLY A 149 0.03 -8.42 0.97
N ARG A 150 0.09 -9.25 -0.07
CA ARG A 150 1.34 -9.59 -0.77
C ARG A 150 1.96 -8.46 -1.57
N TYR A 151 1.17 -7.54 -2.11
CA TYR A 151 1.68 -6.48 -2.98
C TYR A 151 1.59 -5.07 -2.37
N ARG A 152 1.17 -4.95 -1.10
CA ARG A 152 1.02 -3.67 -0.38
C ARG A 152 2.32 -2.88 -0.24
N HIS A 153 3.48 -3.54 -0.32
CA HIS A 153 4.79 -2.94 -0.05
C HIS A 153 5.84 -3.22 -1.14
N GLY A 154 5.45 -3.56 -2.38
CA GLY A 154 6.37 -3.83 -3.49
C GLY A 154 7.15 -5.16 -3.40
N GLN A 155 7.32 -5.72 -2.19
CA GLN A 155 7.83 -7.08 -2.00
C GLN A 155 6.70 -8.09 -1.90
N PRO A 156 6.78 -9.25 -2.57
CA PRO A 156 5.93 -10.38 -2.21
C PRO A 156 6.17 -10.67 -0.73
N ALA A 157 5.10 -10.85 0.04
CA ALA A 157 5.23 -11.43 1.37
C ALA A 157 5.97 -12.76 1.18
N THR A 158 7.23 -12.81 1.61
CA THR A 158 7.98 -14.06 1.63
C THR A 158 7.24 -15.01 2.55
N ASP A 159 7.26 -16.31 2.25
CA ASP A 159 6.52 -17.36 2.98
C ASP A 159 6.87 -17.48 4.49
N GLY A 160 7.65 -16.54 5.04
CA GLY A 160 7.96 -16.38 6.46
C GLY A 160 7.04 -15.46 7.26
N ALA A 161 5.99 -14.85 6.69
CA ALA A 161 5.03 -14.03 7.45
C ALA A 161 4.02 -14.85 8.29
N LYS A 162 4.43 -16.03 8.79
CA LYS A 162 3.76 -16.70 9.91
C LYS A 162 4.42 -16.22 11.20
N GLY A 163 3.96 -15.11 11.77
CA GLY A 163 4.48 -14.66 13.05
C GLY A 163 3.77 -13.43 13.64
N GLY A 164 3.00 -13.69 14.70
CA GLY A 164 2.53 -12.69 15.67
C GLY A 164 1.07 -12.30 15.47
N VAL A 165 0.13 -12.49 16.39
CA VAL A 165 0.17 -12.81 17.83
C VAL A 165 -1.17 -13.47 18.15
N LYS A 166 -1.19 -14.60 18.88
CA LYS A 166 -2.41 -15.03 19.59
C LYS A 166 -2.52 -14.16 20.86
N PRO A 167 -3.65 -13.52 21.15
CA PRO A 167 -3.79 -12.75 22.38
C PRO A 167 -4.02 -13.69 23.57
N GLY A 168 -3.17 -13.53 24.60
CA GLY A 168 -3.51 -13.79 25.99
C GLY A 168 -3.32 -15.23 26.49
N GLU A 169 -2.12 -15.50 27.00
CA GLU A 169 -1.94 -16.14 28.32
C GLU A 169 -1.19 -15.15 29.21
#